data_AF-A0A7Z9XND9-F1
#
_entry.id   AF-A0A7Z9XND9-F1
#
_cell.length_a   1.000
_cell.length_b   1.000
_cell.length_c   1.000
_cell.angle_alpha   90.00
_cell.angle_beta   90.00
_cell.angle_gamma   90.00
#
_symmetry.space_group_name_H-M   'P 1'
#
loop_
_entity.id
_entity.type
_entity.pdbx_description
1 polymer ?
#
loop_
_entity_poly.entity_id
_entity_poly.type
_entity_poly.pdbx_seq_one_letter_code
_entity_poly.pdbx_strand_id
1 'polypeptide(L)'
;IASRCAGFISKRFSGRLSDALSEPELFKQFTDASESIADHYEQREFSRAVREIMALADKANQYIDEKQPWVVAEEAGREQELQDICSMGINMFKVLITWLRPILPGTAEDAEAFLNVPPLQWDDAAEPLLGHEINKFKPLMTRVDPKKIDAMIEASKEDMQAKPQKAAVKKEAAGEETPTIEFDDFAKVDLRVARIVKAGPVEGADKLLALTVDLGGETRNIFAGIKAAYKPEELEGRLTVVVANLAPRKMRFGVSEGMVLAAGPGGKDIFLLNPDDGSQPGMRIK
;
A
#
# COMPACT_ATOMS: atom_id res chain seq x y z
N ILE A 1 19.88 -7.67 -17.28
CA ILE A 1 19.66 -8.55 -18.44
C ILE A 1 19.15 -7.73 -19.64
N ALA A 2 17.87 -7.30 -19.67
CA ALA A 2 17.27 -6.58 -20.81
C ALA A 2 18.11 -5.41 -21.36
N SER A 3 18.61 -4.52 -20.48
CA SER A 3 19.40 -3.35 -20.90
C SER A 3 20.69 -3.68 -21.67
N ARG A 4 21.30 -4.85 -21.40
CA ARG A 4 22.55 -5.29 -22.04
C ARG A 4 22.32 -5.90 -23.43
N CYS A 5 21.15 -6.51 -23.64
CA CYS A 5 20.80 -7.20 -24.89
C CYS A 5 20.00 -6.31 -25.86
N ALA A 6 19.05 -5.53 -25.34
CA ALA A 6 18.10 -4.77 -26.16
C ALA A 6 18.79 -3.74 -27.08
N GLY A 7 19.90 -3.15 -26.63
CA GLY A 7 20.66 -2.19 -27.43
C GLY A 7 21.20 -2.78 -28.73
N PHE A 8 21.65 -4.05 -28.72
CA PHE A 8 22.11 -4.75 -29.92
C PHE A 8 20.93 -5.09 -30.85
N ILE A 9 19.84 -5.64 -30.28
CA ILE A 9 18.61 -5.97 -31.02
C ILE A 9 18.03 -4.76 -31.75
N SER A 10 17.83 -3.63 -31.06
CA SER A 10 17.26 -2.44 -31.69
C SER A 10 18.18 -1.81 -32.75
N LYS A 11 19.51 -1.84 -32.56
CA LYS A 11 20.45 -1.13 -33.44
C LYS A 11 20.86 -1.94 -34.67
N ARG A 12 20.99 -3.26 -34.54
CA ARG A 12 21.57 -4.12 -35.59
C ARG A 12 20.55 -5.04 -36.26
N PHE A 13 19.42 -5.29 -35.59
CA PHE A 13 18.44 -6.28 -36.03
C PHE A 13 17.03 -5.69 -36.13
N SER A 14 16.92 -4.36 -36.22
CA SER A 14 15.65 -3.63 -36.36
C SER A 14 14.61 -4.00 -35.29
N GLY A 15 15.05 -4.30 -34.07
CA GLY A 15 14.14 -4.70 -32.99
C GLY A 15 13.66 -6.15 -33.06
N ARG A 16 14.11 -6.95 -34.02
CA ARG A 16 13.63 -8.32 -34.21
C ARG A 16 14.49 -9.34 -33.47
N LEU A 17 13.85 -10.21 -32.69
CA LEU A 17 14.46 -11.37 -32.03
C LEU A 17 14.70 -12.50 -33.03
N SER A 18 15.62 -13.41 -32.70
CA SER A 18 15.93 -14.60 -33.50
C SER A 18 14.71 -15.50 -33.68
N ASP A 19 14.67 -16.22 -34.82
CA ASP A 19 13.57 -17.12 -35.17
C ASP A 19 13.59 -18.44 -34.37
N ALA A 20 14.66 -18.70 -33.61
CA ALA A 20 14.82 -19.89 -32.78
C ALA A 20 15.54 -19.56 -31.46
N LEU A 21 15.36 -20.42 -30.46
CA LEU A 21 16.18 -20.41 -29.25
C LEU A 21 17.54 -21.05 -29.55
N SER A 22 18.62 -20.32 -29.32
CA SER A 22 19.98 -20.84 -29.46
C SER A 22 20.38 -21.82 -28.37
N GLU A 23 19.73 -21.74 -27.19
CA GLU A 23 20.00 -22.60 -26.04
C GLU A 23 18.67 -23.12 -25.43
N PRO A 24 17.96 -24.03 -26.10
CA PRO A 24 16.65 -24.52 -25.63
C PRO A 24 16.71 -25.19 -24.26
N GLU A 25 17.78 -25.92 -23.95
CA GLU A 25 17.97 -26.58 -22.66
C GLU A 25 18.12 -25.58 -21.51
N LEU A 26 18.83 -24.47 -21.74
CA LEU A 26 18.93 -23.39 -20.75
C LEU A 26 17.58 -22.71 -20.55
N PHE A 27 16.82 -22.46 -21.63
CA PHE A 27 15.47 -21.92 -21.51
C PHE A 27 14.56 -22.85 -20.71
N LYS A 28 14.62 -24.16 -20.99
CA LYS A 28 13.87 -25.17 -20.26
C LYS A 28 14.21 -25.19 -18.76
N GLN A 29 15.48 -25.05 -18.39
CA GLN A 29 15.88 -24.93 -16.98
C GLN A 29 15.23 -23.74 -16.27
N PHE A 30 14.90 -22.67 -16.99
CA PHE A 30 14.13 -21.58 -16.41
C PHE A 30 12.69 -22.05 -16.25
N THR A 31 12.02 -22.45 -17.32
CA THR A 31 10.59 -22.77 -17.30
C THR A 31 10.23 -23.94 -16.38
N ASP A 32 11.15 -24.89 -16.16
CA ASP A 32 10.99 -26.00 -15.20
C ASP A 32 10.85 -25.51 -13.75
N ALA A 33 11.29 -24.30 -13.42
CA ALA A 33 11.12 -23.70 -12.08
C ALA A 33 9.69 -23.15 -11.84
N SER A 34 8.82 -23.14 -12.85
CA SER A 34 7.47 -22.55 -12.79
C SER A 34 6.64 -23.12 -11.63
N GLU A 35 6.58 -24.45 -11.49
CA GLU A 35 5.79 -25.11 -10.44
C GLU A 35 6.32 -24.78 -9.03
N SER A 36 7.64 -24.86 -8.83
CA SER A 36 8.28 -24.53 -7.55
C SER A 36 8.00 -23.08 -7.12
N ILE A 37 8.12 -22.14 -8.05
CA ILE A 37 7.88 -20.72 -7.79
C ILE A 37 6.39 -20.47 -7.51
N ALA A 38 5.48 -21.14 -8.24
CA ALA A 38 4.03 -21.07 -7.99
C ALA A 38 3.70 -21.58 -6.57
N ASP A 39 4.23 -22.74 -6.19
CA ASP A 39 4.06 -23.33 -4.85
C ASP A 39 4.53 -22.37 -3.75
N HIS A 40 5.69 -21.71 -3.94
CA HIS A 40 6.18 -20.71 -3.00
C HIS A 40 5.23 -19.51 -2.87
N TYR A 41 4.62 -19.04 -3.96
CA TYR A 41 3.61 -17.99 -3.88
C TYR A 41 2.33 -18.45 -3.16
N GLU A 42 1.82 -19.63 -3.48
CA GLU A 42 0.59 -20.19 -2.87
C GLU A 42 0.75 -20.41 -1.36
N GLN A 43 1.92 -20.87 -0.94
CA GLN A 43 2.26 -21.08 0.47
C GLN A 43 2.64 -19.77 1.21
N ARG A 44 2.62 -18.63 0.53
CA ARG A 44 3.03 -17.30 1.04
C ARG A 44 4.50 -17.23 1.44
N GLU A 45 5.34 -18.10 0.87
CA GLU A 45 6.79 -18.11 1.02
C GLU A 45 7.48 -17.14 0.05
N PHE A 46 7.03 -15.87 -0.01
CA PHE A 46 7.48 -14.90 -1.02
C PHE A 46 9.00 -14.70 -1.06
N SER A 47 9.66 -14.79 0.10
CA SER A 47 11.13 -14.68 0.17
C SER A 47 11.86 -15.84 -0.52
N ARG A 48 11.26 -17.03 -0.58
CA ARG A 48 11.80 -18.17 -1.32
C ARG A 48 11.55 -18.04 -2.81
N ALA A 49 10.33 -17.67 -3.21
CA ALA A 49 10.01 -17.36 -4.61
C ALA A 49 10.99 -16.32 -5.19
N VAL A 50 11.22 -15.21 -4.50
CA VAL A 50 12.18 -14.18 -4.94
C VAL A 50 13.60 -14.71 -5.01
N ARG A 51 14.05 -15.51 -4.03
CA ARG A 51 15.40 -16.09 -4.05
C ARG A 51 15.62 -17.03 -5.24
N GLU A 52 14.64 -17.86 -5.56
CA GLU A 52 14.69 -18.76 -6.71
C GLU A 52 14.72 -17.98 -8.03
N ILE A 53 13.85 -16.98 -8.19
CA ILE A 53 13.86 -16.07 -9.34
C ILE A 53 15.22 -15.37 -9.49
N MET A 54 15.80 -14.88 -8.39
CA MET A 54 17.11 -14.21 -8.43
C MET A 54 18.24 -15.18 -8.79
N ALA A 55 18.20 -16.42 -8.32
CA ALA A 55 19.18 -17.44 -8.73
C ALA A 55 19.12 -17.72 -10.25
N LEU A 56 17.92 -17.71 -10.84
CA LEU A 56 17.76 -17.78 -12.30
C LEU A 56 18.26 -16.50 -12.99
N ALA A 57 18.03 -15.32 -12.41
CA ALA A 57 18.59 -14.08 -12.92
C ALA A 57 20.12 -14.08 -12.93
N ASP A 58 20.76 -14.65 -11.90
CA ASP A 58 22.21 -14.85 -11.85
C ASP A 58 22.69 -15.79 -12.97
N LYS A 59 22.00 -16.90 -13.20
CA LYS A 59 22.29 -17.79 -14.35
C LYS A 59 22.17 -17.07 -15.70
N ALA A 60 21.13 -16.26 -15.89
CA ALA A 60 20.97 -15.48 -17.11
C ALA A 60 22.10 -14.46 -17.30
N ASN A 61 22.58 -13.85 -16.21
CA ASN A 61 23.72 -12.95 -16.27
C ASN A 61 25.02 -13.70 -16.58
N GLN A 62 25.23 -14.86 -15.96
CA GLN A 62 26.37 -15.74 -16.24
C GLN A 62 26.41 -16.13 -17.72
N TYR A 63 25.29 -16.55 -18.29
CA TYR A 63 25.19 -16.85 -19.73
C TYR A 63 25.64 -15.66 -20.60
N ILE A 64 25.14 -14.45 -20.32
CA ILE A 64 25.51 -13.25 -21.07
C ILE A 64 27.00 -12.95 -20.93
N ASP A 65 27.55 -13.14 -19.73
CA ASP A 65 28.96 -12.87 -19.43
C ASP A 65 29.89 -13.91 -20.07
N GLU A 66 29.47 -15.16 -20.19
CA GLU A 66 30.19 -16.22 -20.88
C GLU A 66 30.17 -16.03 -22.41
N LYS A 67 29.02 -15.63 -22.97
CA LYS A 67 28.86 -15.41 -24.42
C LYS A 67 29.42 -14.08 -24.91
N GLN A 68 29.63 -13.11 -24.01
CA GLN A 68 30.28 -11.82 -24.29
C GLN A 68 29.76 -11.10 -25.55
N PRO A 69 28.46 -10.73 -25.62
CA PRO A 69 27.88 -10.12 -26.83
C PRO A 69 28.57 -8.82 -27.26
N TRP A 70 29.24 -8.11 -26.35
CA TRP A 70 30.04 -6.93 -26.69
C TRP A 70 31.30 -7.27 -27.50
N VAL A 71 31.90 -8.44 -27.31
CA VAL A 71 33.03 -8.92 -28.12
C VAL A 71 32.50 -9.42 -29.46
N VAL A 72 31.46 -10.26 -29.44
CA VAL A 72 30.83 -10.79 -30.67
C VAL A 72 30.36 -9.65 -31.59
N ALA A 73 29.91 -8.53 -31.02
CA ALA A 73 29.51 -7.36 -31.78
C ALA A 73 30.66 -6.65 -32.54
N GLU A 74 31.92 -6.85 -32.17
CA GLU A 74 33.06 -6.24 -32.86
C GLU A 74 33.60 -7.14 -33.99
N GLU A 75 33.19 -8.41 -34.03
CA GLU A 75 33.63 -9.39 -35.03
C GLU A 75 32.69 -9.43 -36.24
N ALA A 76 33.25 -9.25 -37.44
CA ALA A 76 32.49 -9.32 -38.69
C ALA A 76 32.06 -10.76 -39.01
N GLY A 77 30.82 -10.95 -39.47
CA GLY A 77 30.28 -12.25 -39.86
C GLY A 77 29.66 -13.07 -38.71
N ARG A 78 29.59 -12.52 -37.49
CA ARG A 78 28.94 -13.13 -36.32
C ARG A 78 27.63 -12.45 -35.93
N GLU A 79 26.98 -11.78 -36.87
CA GLU A 79 25.75 -11.02 -36.63
C GLU A 79 24.61 -11.92 -36.13
N GLN A 80 24.44 -13.11 -36.73
CA GLN A 80 23.40 -14.06 -36.30
C GLN A 80 23.63 -14.51 -34.86
N GLU A 81 24.88 -14.84 -34.51
CA GLU A 81 25.22 -15.26 -33.15
C GLU A 81 24.97 -14.15 -32.12
N LEU A 82 25.29 -12.90 -32.47
CA LEU A 82 24.97 -11.75 -31.62
C LEU A 82 23.45 -11.62 -31.41
N GLN A 83 22.65 -11.79 -32.46
CA GLN A 83 21.19 -11.75 -32.38
C GLN A 83 20.69 -12.87 -31.46
N ASP A 84 21.21 -14.08 -31.62
CA ASP A 84 20.84 -15.28 -30.87
C ASP A 84 21.14 -15.14 -29.37
N ILE A 85 22.34 -14.67 -29.01
CA ILE A 85 22.73 -14.43 -27.61
C ILE A 85 21.80 -13.39 -26.97
N CYS A 86 21.57 -12.27 -27.67
CA CYS A 86 20.75 -11.20 -27.15
C CYS A 86 19.27 -11.59 -27.05
N SER A 87 18.77 -12.37 -28.02
CA SER A 87 17.40 -12.89 -28.02
C SER A 87 17.17 -13.89 -26.90
N MET A 88 18.16 -14.76 -26.63
CA MET A 88 18.12 -15.66 -25.48
C MET A 88 18.08 -14.87 -24.16
N GLY A 89 18.91 -13.83 -24.04
CA GLY A 89 18.88 -12.91 -22.88
C GLY A 89 17.52 -12.24 -22.67
N ILE A 90 16.86 -11.81 -23.74
CA ILE A 90 15.53 -11.20 -23.68
C ILE A 90 14.45 -12.21 -23.29
N ASN A 91 14.52 -13.45 -23.80
CA ASN A 91 13.61 -14.53 -23.42
C ASN A 91 13.75 -14.89 -21.94
N MET A 92 14.97 -15.03 -21.42
CA MET A 92 15.18 -15.23 -19.97
C MET A 92 14.66 -14.05 -19.15
N PHE A 93 14.84 -12.81 -19.61
CA PHE A 93 14.27 -11.63 -18.96
C PHE A 93 12.72 -11.68 -18.92
N LYS A 94 12.07 -12.08 -20.03
CA LYS A 94 10.61 -12.26 -20.09
C LYS A 94 10.13 -13.24 -19.02
N VAL A 95 10.76 -14.41 -18.92
CA VAL A 95 10.41 -15.42 -17.90
C VAL A 95 10.49 -14.84 -16.49
N LEU A 96 11.61 -14.18 -16.17
CA LEU A 96 11.82 -13.60 -14.84
C LEU A 96 10.78 -12.51 -14.51
N ILE A 97 10.46 -11.62 -15.45
CA ILE A 97 9.50 -10.55 -15.19
C ILE A 97 8.07 -11.08 -15.08
N THR A 98 7.72 -12.15 -15.80
CA THR A 98 6.42 -12.85 -15.63
C THR A 98 6.23 -13.25 -14.17
N TRP A 99 7.22 -13.89 -13.55
CA TRP A 99 7.10 -14.33 -12.15
C TRP A 99 7.32 -13.23 -11.12
N LEU A 100 7.97 -12.13 -11.48
CA LEU A 100 8.08 -10.95 -10.62
C LEU A 100 6.85 -10.04 -10.70
N ARG A 101 5.96 -10.23 -11.68
CA ARG A 101 4.75 -9.41 -11.88
C ARG A 101 3.89 -9.24 -10.61
N PRO A 102 3.66 -10.27 -9.76
CA PRO A 102 2.91 -10.09 -8.51
C PRO A 102 3.58 -9.15 -7.49
N ILE A 103 4.90 -8.97 -7.59
CA ILE A 103 5.72 -8.15 -6.68
C ILE A 103 6.03 -6.78 -7.29
N LEU A 104 6.23 -6.73 -8.61
CA LEU A 104 6.68 -5.55 -9.36
C LEU A 104 5.73 -5.24 -10.53
N PRO A 105 4.44 -4.95 -10.28
CA PRO A 105 3.45 -4.78 -11.34
C PRO A 105 3.79 -3.64 -12.31
N GLY A 106 4.22 -2.48 -11.80
CA GLY A 106 4.60 -1.35 -12.67
C GLY A 106 5.84 -1.64 -13.54
N THR A 107 6.82 -2.37 -13.01
CA THR A 107 7.99 -2.79 -13.81
C THR A 107 7.60 -3.84 -14.84
N ALA A 108 6.66 -4.73 -14.52
CA ALA A 108 6.12 -5.68 -15.47
C ALA A 108 5.37 -4.98 -16.61
N GLU A 109 4.55 -3.96 -16.33
CA GLU A 109 3.87 -3.15 -17.36
C GLU A 109 4.87 -2.46 -18.30
N ASP A 110 5.93 -1.85 -17.75
CA ASP A 110 6.99 -1.24 -18.56
C ASP A 110 7.75 -2.29 -19.40
N ALA A 111 7.94 -3.49 -18.84
CA ALA A 111 8.56 -4.61 -19.54
C ALA A 111 7.66 -5.17 -20.64
N GLU A 112 6.35 -5.30 -20.42
CA GLU A 112 5.34 -5.70 -21.40
C GLU A 112 5.32 -4.73 -22.59
N ALA A 113 5.36 -3.42 -22.31
CA ALA A 113 5.48 -2.39 -23.32
C ALA A 113 6.81 -2.48 -24.10
N PHE A 114 7.93 -2.76 -23.42
CA PHE A 114 9.23 -2.98 -24.08
C PHE A 114 9.22 -4.24 -24.96
N LEU A 115 8.71 -5.35 -24.43
CA LEU A 115 8.65 -6.63 -25.12
C LEU A 115 7.58 -6.64 -26.22
N ASN A 116 6.70 -5.64 -26.28
CA ASN A 116 5.61 -5.53 -27.24
C ASN A 116 4.64 -6.73 -27.17
N VAL A 117 4.22 -7.05 -25.94
CA VAL A 117 3.33 -8.19 -25.63
C VAL A 117 2.12 -7.70 -24.83
N PRO A 118 1.00 -8.44 -24.84
CA PRO A 118 -0.09 -8.20 -23.89
C PRO A 118 0.36 -8.44 -22.44
N PRO A 119 -0.47 -8.09 -21.44
CA PRO A 119 -0.15 -8.32 -20.04
C PRO A 119 0.20 -9.79 -19.76
N LEU A 120 1.40 -10.02 -19.22
CA LEU A 120 1.96 -11.35 -19.03
C LEU A 120 1.14 -12.15 -18.04
N GLN A 121 0.71 -13.33 -18.46
CA GLN A 121 0.11 -14.37 -17.64
C GLN A 121 1.17 -15.38 -17.21
N TRP A 122 0.84 -16.22 -16.23
CA TRP A 122 1.78 -17.18 -15.67
C TRP A 122 2.35 -18.15 -16.73
N ASP A 123 1.46 -18.73 -17.53
CA ASP A 123 1.81 -19.72 -18.55
C ASP A 123 2.62 -19.14 -19.71
N ASP A 124 2.52 -17.83 -19.93
CA ASP A 124 3.33 -17.15 -20.95
C ASP A 124 4.82 -17.33 -20.69
N ALA A 125 5.26 -17.59 -19.45
CA ALA A 125 6.66 -17.87 -19.15
C ALA A 125 7.22 -19.03 -20.00
N ALA A 126 6.40 -20.04 -20.33
CA ALA A 126 6.84 -21.19 -21.12
C ALA A 126 6.97 -20.89 -22.63
N GLU A 127 6.38 -19.80 -23.11
CA GLU A 127 6.35 -19.47 -24.54
C GLU A 127 7.47 -18.49 -24.92
N PRO A 128 8.49 -18.91 -25.70
CA PRO A 128 9.53 -18.00 -26.12
C PRO A 128 9.03 -17.03 -27.19
N LEU A 129 9.58 -15.81 -27.18
CA LEU A 129 9.43 -14.83 -28.26
C LEU A 129 10.44 -15.14 -29.37
N LEU A 130 9.94 -15.61 -30.51
CA LEU A 130 10.72 -15.99 -31.70
C LEU A 130 10.30 -15.15 -32.91
N GLY A 131 11.26 -14.64 -33.67
CA GLY A 131 11.00 -13.78 -34.84
C GLY A 131 10.21 -12.50 -34.50
N HIS A 132 10.15 -12.16 -33.22
CA HIS A 132 9.26 -11.17 -32.62
C HIS A 132 9.91 -9.79 -32.57
N GLU A 133 9.12 -8.73 -32.75
CA GLU A 133 9.61 -7.35 -32.71
C GLU A 133 9.41 -6.73 -31.32
N ILE A 134 10.50 -6.25 -30.72
CA ILE A 134 10.50 -5.51 -29.45
C ILE A 134 10.57 -4.01 -29.69
N ASN A 135 10.01 -3.25 -28.75
CA ASN A 135 10.07 -1.80 -28.76
C ASN A 135 11.43 -1.28 -28.25
N LYS A 136 11.69 0.02 -28.44
CA LYS A 136 12.90 0.67 -27.95
C LYS A 136 12.96 0.60 -26.42
N PHE A 137 14.05 0.02 -25.90
CA PHE A 137 14.27 -0.11 -24.46
C PHE A 137 14.34 1.25 -23.75
N LYS A 138 13.65 1.34 -22.62
CA LYS A 138 13.74 2.43 -21.64
C LYS A 138 14.17 1.83 -20.30
N PRO A 139 14.97 2.53 -19.47
CA PRO A 139 15.34 2.04 -18.15
C PRO A 139 14.10 1.73 -17.30
N LEU A 140 13.95 0.47 -16.89
CA LEU A 140 12.77 -0.03 -16.17
C LEU A 140 12.81 0.23 -14.65
N MET A 141 14.01 0.43 -14.11
CA MET A 141 14.22 0.80 -12.72
C MET A 141 15.40 1.76 -12.62
N THR A 142 15.30 2.71 -11.70
CA THR A 142 16.42 3.58 -11.34
C THR A 142 17.06 3.07 -10.06
N ARG A 143 18.38 3.21 -9.96
CA ARG A 143 19.08 2.90 -8.72
C ARG A 143 18.55 3.82 -7.63
N VAL A 144 18.22 3.25 -6.47
CA VAL A 144 17.81 4.05 -5.32
C VAL A 144 19.02 4.89 -4.88
N ASP A 145 18.83 6.20 -4.81
CA ASP A 145 19.83 7.14 -4.34
C ASP A 145 19.79 7.20 -2.81
N PRO A 146 20.89 6.88 -2.10
CA PRO A 146 20.95 6.98 -0.64
C PRO A 146 20.48 8.34 -0.12
N LYS A 147 20.78 9.44 -0.84
CA LYS A 147 20.35 10.79 -0.44
C LYS A 147 18.83 10.96 -0.49
N LYS A 148 18.14 10.27 -1.40
CA LYS A 148 16.68 10.28 -1.47
C LYS A 148 16.06 9.48 -0.32
N ILE A 149 16.72 8.39 0.11
CA ILE A 149 16.31 7.64 1.31
C ILE A 149 16.45 8.55 2.53
N ASP A 150 17.62 9.18 2.70
CA ASP A 150 17.87 10.08 3.82
C ASP A 150 16.86 11.23 3.85
N ALA A 151 16.61 11.86 2.70
CA ALA A 151 15.61 12.91 2.58
C ALA A 151 14.19 12.43 2.91
N MET A 152 13.81 11.20 2.52
CA MET A 152 12.51 10.61 2.86
C MET A 152 12.39 10.30 4.35
N ILE A 153 13.46 9.81 4.98
CA ILE A 153 13.52 9.55 6.43
C ILE A 153 13.42 10.85 7.21
N GLU A 154 14.16 11.89 6.82
CA GLU A 154 14.11 13.20 7.47
C GLU A 154 12.75 13.87 7.28
N ALA A 155 12.17 13.84 6.07
CA ALA A 155 10.81 14.31 5.84
C ALA A 155 9.77 13.55 6.69
N SER A 156 9.95 12.24 6.88
CA SER A 156 9.06 11.44 7.74
C SER A 156 9.23 11.77 9.23
N LYS A 157 10.43 12.17 9.68
CA LYS A 157 10.69 12.65 11.05
C LYS A 157 10.10 14.04 11.26
N GLU A 158 10.19 14.92 10.27
CA GLU A 158 9.56 16.24 10.28
C GLU A 158 8.02 16.11 10.30
N ASP A 159 7.45 15.18 9.54
CA ASP A 159 6.01 14.86 9.56
C ASP A 159 5.55 14.19 10.85
N MET A 160 6.42 13.45 11.56
CA MET A 160 6.14 12.92 12.90
C MET A 160 6.24 13.99 14.01
N GLN A 161 7.00 15.07 13.81
CA GLN A 161 7.10 16.20 14.75
C GLN A 161 6.12 17.33 14.43
N ALA A 162 5.63 17.41 13.19
CA ALA A 162 4.50 18.23 12.82
C ALA A 162 3.20 17.55 13.28
N LYS A 163 2.49 18.19 14.22
CA LYS A 163 1.15 17.79 14.67
C LYS A 163 0.28 17.33 13.48
N PRO A 164 -0.47 16.21 13.60
CA PRO A 164 -1.21 15.66 12.48
C PRO A 164 -2.26 16.65 11.99
N GLN A 165 -1.95 17.31 10.87
CA GLN A 165 -2.91 18.06 10.10
C GLN A 165 -3.66 17.03 9.25
N LYS A 166 -4.93 16.83 9.62
CA LYS A 166 -5.87 15.92 8.97
C LYS A 166 -5.89 16.09 7.45
N ALA A 167 -5.22 15.20 6.73
CA ALA A 167 -5.60 14.85 5.37
C ALA A 167 -6.66 13.74 5.46
N ALA A 168 -7.90 14.11 5.17
CA ALA A 168 -8.98 13.16 5.02
C ALA A 168 -8.85 12.46 3.67
N VAL A 169 -8.51 11.17 3.67
CA VAL A 169 -8.88 10.25 2.59
C VAL A 169 -9.39 8.96 3.22
N LYS A 170 -10.62 8.61 2.85
CA LYS A 170 -11.30 7.35 3.19
C LYS A 170 -10.46 6.14 2.77
N LYS A 171 -10.35 5.16 3.67
CA LYS A 171 -10.43 3.75 3.30
C LYS A 171 -11.13 2.99 4.42
N GLU A 172 -12.17 2.27 4.02
CA GLU A 172 -12.77 1.20 4.80
C GLU A 172 -11.74 0.06 4.92
N ALA A 173 -11.52 -0.41 6.14
CA ALA A 173 -11.11 -1.78 6.40
C ALA A 173 -11.45 -2.12 7.84
N ALA A 174 -12.36 -3.09 8.01
CA ALA A 174 -12.47 -3.84 9.23
C ALA A 174 -11.12 -4.53 9.51
N GLY A 175 -10.61 -4.40 10.73
CA GLY A 175 -9.46 -5.15 11.22
C GLY A 175 -8.09 -4.53 10.96
N GLU A 176 -7.87 -3.30 11.40
CA GLU A 176 -6.52 -2.85 11.76
C GLU A 176 -6.39 -2.96 13.29
N GLU A 177 -5.46 -3.79 13.76
CA GLU A 177 -5.08 -3.80 15.16
C GLU A 177 -4.46 -2.44 15.49
N THR A 178 -5.24 -1.57 16.13
CA THR A 178 -4.72 -0.38 16.78
C THR A 178 -3.55 -0.78 17.68
N PRO A 179 -2.43 -0.04 17.66
CA PRO A 179 -1.27 -0.39 18.47
C PRO A 179 -1.70 -0.55 19.93
N THR A 180 -1.24 -1.63 20.58
CA THR A 180 -1.48 -1.86 22.00
C THR A 180 -0.92 -0.71 22.80
N ILE A 181 -1.79 -0.04 23.56
CA ILE A 181 -1.40 0.98 24.53
C ILE A 181 -1.20 0.32 25.89
N GLU A 182 -0.29 0.87 26.69
CA GLU A 182 -0.12 0.44 28.08
C GLU A 182 -1.32 0.92 28.93
N PHE A 183 -1.61 0.22 30.03
CA PHE A 183 -2.71 0.60 30.92
C PHE A 183 -2.58 2.04 31.45
N ASP A 184 -1.36 2.52 31.63
CA ASP A 184 -1.09 3.90 32.07
C ASP A 184 -1.62 4.95 31.08
N ASP A 185 -1.68 4.64 29.78
CA ASP A 185 -2.26 5.53 28.78
C ASP A 185 -3.79 5.58 28.87
N PHE A 186 -4.43 4.46 29.21
CA PHE A 186 -5.87 4.44 29.52
C PHE A 186 -6.17 5.17 30.84
N ALA A 187 -5.35 4.97 31.87
CA ALA A 187 -5.51 5.61 33.18
C ALA A 187 -5.39 7.15 33.11
N LYS A 188 -4.65 7.67 32.13
CA LYS A 188 -4.58 9.11 31.82
C LYS A 188 -5.89 9.68 31.31
N VAL A 189 -6.84 8.88 30.80
CA VAL A 189 -8.14 9.36 30.29
C VAL A 189 -9.15 9.39 31.44
N ASP A 190 -9.80 10.55 31.64
CA ASP A 190 -10.88 10.70 32.63
C ASP A 190 -12.22 10.48 31.94
N LEU A 191 -12.67 9.21 31.91
CA LEU A 191 -13.97 8.83 31.41
C LEU A 191 -15.01 8.92 32.53
N ARG A 192 -16.11 9.66 32.29
CA ARG A 192 -17.19 9.83 33.26
C ARG A 192 -18.56 9.64 32.63
N VAL A 193 -19.50 9.18 33.45
CA VAL A 193 -20.92 9.21 33.11
C VAL A 193 -21.43 10.64 33.25
N ALA A 194 -22.11 11.14 32.23
CA ALA A 194 -22.75 12.46 32.23
C ALA A 194 -24.21 12.34 31.80
N ARG A 195 -25.07 13.22 32.33
CA ARG A 195 -26.46 13.34 31.93
C ARG A 195 -26.62 14.48 30.94
N ILE A 196 -27.29 14.23 29.82
CA ILE A 196 -27.61 15.30 28.87
C ILE A 196 -28.76 16.13 29.45
N VAL A 197 -28.48 17.37 29.83
CA VAL A 197 -29.47 18.29 30.41
C VAL A 197 -30.22 19.04 29.31
N LYS A 198 -29.51 19.39 28.23
CA LYS A 198 -30.07 20.14 27.11
C LYS A 198 -29.38 19.75 25.81
N ALA A 199 -30.14 19.60 24.74
CA ALA A 199 -29.62 19.37 23.40
C ALA A 199 -30.20 20.39 22.42
N GLY A 200 -29.36 20.98 21.57
CA GLY A 200 -29.80 21.97 20.59
C GLY A 200 -29.04 21.89 19.27
N PRO A 201 -29.67 22.28 18.15
CA PRO A 201 -28.96 22.42 16.88
C PRO A 201 -27.94 23.56 16.96
N VAL A 202 -26.83 23.41 16.26
CA VAL A 202 -25.82 24.47 16.11
C VAL A 202 -26.10 25.26 14.84
N GLU A 203 -26.34 26.57 14.96
CA GLU A 203 -26.51 27.46 13.81
C GLU A 203 -25.23 27.50 12.97
N GLY A 204 -25.31 27.08 11.70
CA GLY A 204 -24.18 27.04 10.78
C GLY A 204 -23.37 25.74 10.77
N ALA A 205 -23.81 24.68 11.46
CA ALA A 205 -23.24 23.34 11.34
C ALA A 205 -24.31 22.26 11.11
N ASP A 206 -24.33 21.70 9.90
CA ASP A 206 -25.35 20.72 9.49
C ASP A 206 -25.23 19.37 10.17
N LYS A 207 -24.08 19.08 10.80
CA LYS A 207 -23.75 17.77 11.39
C LYS A 207 -23.57 17.78 12.91
N LEU A 208 -23.61 18.95 13.57
CA LEU A 208 -23.32 19.09 15.00
C LEU A 208 -24.57 19.40 15.82
N LEU A 209 -24.65 18.80 17.01
CA LEU A 209 -25.53 19.20 18.10
C LEU A 209 -24.69 19.78 19.25
N ALA A 210 -25.19 20.83 19.88
CA ALA A 210 -24.67 21.35 21.14
C ALA A 210 -25.38 20.62 22.29
N LEU A 211 -24.60 19.92 23.11
CA LEU A 211 -25.08 19.19 24.27
C LEU A 211 -24.55 19.84 25.53
N THR A 212 -25.46 20.24 26.44
CA THR A 212 -25.10 20.59 27.81
C THR A 212 -25.20 19.33 28.65
N VAL A 213 -24.07 18.84 29.16
CA VAL A 213 -24.00 17.62 29.97
C VAL A 213 -23.68 17.96 31.42
N ASP A 214 -24.32 17.27 32.36
CA ASP A 214 -24.06 17.35 33.80
C ASP A 214 -23.23 16.16 34.27
N LEU A 215 -22.14 16.44 34.96
CA LEU A 215 -21.19 15.50 35.54
C LEU A 215 -21.41 15.30 37.06
N GLY A 216 -22.63 15.56 37.57
CA GLY A 216 -22.98 15.38 38.97
C GLY A 216 -22.56 16.56 39.86
N GLY A 217 -22.52 17.77 39.31
CA GLY A 217 -22.14 18.99 40.03
C GLY A 217 -21.48 20.07 39.16
N GLU A 218 -21.03 19.71 37.96
CA GLU A 218 -20.48 20.62 36.96
C GLU A 218 -21.19 20.38 35.62
N THR A 219 -21.65 21.44 34.98
CA THR A 219 -22.20 21.38 33.62
C THR A 219 -21.16 21.80 32.59
N ARG A 220 -21.09 21.07 31.47
CA ARG A 220 -20.16 21.35 30.37
C ARG A 220 -20.87 21.36 29.04
N ASN A 221 -20.35 22.18 28.13
CA ASN A 221 -20.85 22.21 26.76
C ASN A 221 -19.98 21.33 25.86
N ILE A 222 -20.61 20.42 25.11
CA ILE A 222 -19.95 19.51 24.19
C ILE A 222 -20.66 19.57 22.84
N PHE A 223 -19.87 19.78 21.78
CA PHE A 223 -20.38 19.73 20.42
C PHE A 223 -20.17 18.33 19.83
N ALA A 224 -21.26 17.62 19.58
CA ALA A 224 -21.25 16.23 19.13
C ALA A 224 -21.77 16.08 17.70
N GLY A 225 -21.09 15.28 16.88
CA GLY A 225 -21.42 15.02 15.48
C GLY A 225 -22.58 14.04 15.24
N ILE A 226 -23.57 14.04 16.14
CA ILE A 226 -24.61 12.99 16.20
C ILE A 226 -25.97 13.43 15.65
N LYS A 227 -26.04 14.62 15.03
CA LYS A 227 -27.27 15.21 14.48
C LYS A 227 -27.95 14.33 13.41
N ALA A 228 -27.18 13.50 12.71
CA ALA A 228 -27.70 12.61 11.68
C ALA A 228 -28.38 11.34 12.24
N ALA A 229 -28.07 10.95 13.47
CA ALA A 229 -28.58 9.74 14.11
C ALA A 229 -29.65 10.02 15.18
N TYR A 230 -29.58 11.15 15.89
CA TYR A 230 -30.49 11.47 16.99
C TYR A 230 -31.07 12.87 16.86
N LYS A 231 -32.33 13.00 17.26
CA LYS A 231 -32.98 14.31 17.43
C LYS A 231 -32.67 14.88 18.82
N PRO A 232 -32.60 16.21 18.98
CA PRO A 232 -32.32 16.83 20.28
C PRO A 232 -33.27 16.37 21.39
N GLU A 233 -34.56 16.22 21.09
CA GLU A 233 -35.58 15.86 22.09
C GLU A 233 -35.41 14.45 22.65
N GLU A 234 -34.76 13.56 21.90
CA GLU A 234 -34.52 12.16 22.30
C GLU A 234 -33.28 12.01 23.19
N LEU A 235 -32.42 13.03 23.22
CA LEU A 235 -31.16 13.02 23.95
C LEU A 235 -31.30 13.62 25.35
N GLU A 236 -32.23 14.54 25.55
CA GLU A 236 -32.43 15.18 26.86
C GLU A 236 -32.85 14.15 27.92
N GLY A 237 -32.18 14.18 29.07
CA GLY A 237 -32.38 13.28 30.18
C GLY A 237 -31.59 11.97 30.12
N ARG A 238 -30.99 11.61 28.97
CA ARG A 238 -30.19 10.38 28.83
C ARG A 238 -28.83 10.47 29.50
N LEU A 239 -28.35 9.31 29.96
CA LEU A 239 -26.96 9.14 30.39
C LEU A 239 -26.07 8.79 29.20
N THR A 240 -24.84 9.29 29.23
CA THR A 240 -23.83 8.98 28.23
C THR A 240 -22.44 9.02 28.83
N VAL A 241 -21.46 8.48 28.11
CA VAL A 241 -20.06 8.51 28.50
C VAL A 241 -19.35 9.69 27.86
N VAL A 242 -18.61 10.44 28.67
CA VAL A 242 -17.81 11.58 28.20
C VAL A 242 -16.37 11.49 28.67
N VAL A 243 -15.47 12.02 27.84
CA VAL A 243 -14.07 12.29 28.21
C VAL A 243 -14.01 13.67 28.87
N ALA A 244 -13.78 13.70 30.18
CA ALA A 244 -13.82 14.89 31.01
C ALA A 244 -12.47 15.63 31.13
N ASN A 245 -11.35 15.04 30.73
CA ASN A 245 -10.03 15.69 30.82
C ASN A 245 -9.45 16.09 29.46
N LEU A 246 -10.29 16.27 28.45
CA LEU A 246 -9.88 16.81 27.15
C LEU A 246 -9.67 18.33 27.25
N ALA A 247 -8.60 18.84 26.63
CA ALA A 247 -8.37 20.28 26.58
C ALA A 247 -9.54 21.00 25.85
N PRO A 248 -10.07 22.12 26.40
CA PRO A 248 -11.14 22.87 25.77
C PRO A 248 -10.79 23.30 24.35
N ARG A 249 -11.66 22.97 23.38
CA ARG A 249 -11.47 23.34 21.98
C ARG A 249 -12.40 24.47 21.59
N LYS A 250 -11.83 25.64 21.28
CA LYS A 250 -12.59 26.75 20.67
C LYS A 250 -13.02 26.35 19.26
N MET A 251 -14.33 26.34 19.05
CA MET A 251 -14.97 26.18 17.75
C MET A 251 -15.66 27.49 17.37
N ARG A 252 -16.06 27.62 16.10
CA ARG A 252 -16.78 28.80 15.59
C ARG A 252 -18.08 29.11 16.36
N PHE A 253 -18.62 28.12 17.06
CA PHE A 253 -19.94 28.16 17.69
C PHE A 253 -19.89 28.10 19.23
N GLY A 254 -18.69 28.10 19.84
CA GLY A 254 -18.50 28.00 21.28
C GLY A 254 -17.27 27.18 21.67
N VAL A 255 -17.10 26.93 22.96
CA VAL A 255 -16.02 26.07 23.50
C VAL A 255 -16.57 24.68 23.76
N SER A 256 -15.92 23.64 23.22
CA SER A 256 -16.21 22.24 23.55
C SER A 256 -15.27 21.79 24.66
N GLU A 257 -15.81 21.40 25.81
CA GLU A 257 -15.06 21.08 27.03
C GLU A 257 -15.04 19.58 27.35
N GLY A 258 -15.26 18.77 26.32
CA GLY A 258 -15.26 17.32 26.40
C GLY A 258 -15.63 16.68 25.07
N MET A 259 -15.73 15.35 25.09
CA MET A 259 -16.15 14.53 23.96
C MET A 259 -17.11 13.45 24.45
N VAL A 260 -18.26 13.32 23.79
CA VAL A 260 -19.21 12.22 24.03
C VAL A 260 -18.78 11.01 23.20
N LEU A 261 -18.87 9.81 23.78
CA LEU A 261 -18.52 8.57 23.09
C LEU A 261 -19.71 7.93 22.38
N ALA A 262 -19.49 7.55 21.13
CA ALA A 262 -20.45 6.83 20.31
C ALA A 262 -19.74 5.83 19.40
N ALA A 263 -20.41 4.73 19.07
CA ALA A 263 -19.93 3.66 18.21
C ALA A 263 -20.62 3.72 16.83
N GLY A 264 -19.93 3.30 15.77
CA GLY A 264 -20.52 3.11 14.44
C GLY A 264 -19.81 3.90 13.32
N PRO A 265 -20.08 3.54 12.03
CA PRO A 265 -19.35 4.04 10.87
C PRO A 265 -19.62 5.52 10.52
N GLY A 266 -20.54 6.18 11.24
CA GLY A 266 -20.89 7.59 11.06
C GLY A 266 -22.22 7.79 10.33
N GLY A 267 -22.72 9.04 10.31
CA GLY A 267 -24.01 9.35 9.69
C GLY A 267 -25.19 8.90 10.56
N LYS A 268 -26.09 8.08 9.98
CA LYS A 268 -27.27 7.56 10.69
C LYS A 268 -26.93 6.38 11.60
N ASP A 269 -25.84 5.68 11.31
CA ASP A 269 -25.37 4.52 12.06
C ASP A 269 -24.37 4.96 13.14
N ILE A 270 -24.80 5.91 13.99
CA ILE A 270 -24.06 6.33 15.19
C ILE A 270 -24.89 5.92 16.41
N PHE A 271 -24.29 5.13 17.29
CA PHE A 271 -24.88 4.59 18.49
C PHE A 271 -24.23 5.22 19.72
N LEU A 272 -24.98 6.04 20.45
CA LEU A 272 -24.51 6.66 21.68
C LEU A 272 -24.23 5.59 22.75
N LEU A 273 -23.06 5.65 23.40
CA LEU A 273 -22.78 4.74 24.51
C LEU A 273 -23.59 5.14 25.73
N ASN A 274 -24.41 4.20 26.21
CA ASN A 274 -25.25 4.34 27.40
C ASN A 274 -24.72 3.41 28.51
N PRO A 275 -24.45 3.92 29.72
CA PRO A 275 -24.14 3.06 30.86
C PRO A 275 -25.39 2.34 31.38
N ASP A 276 -25.17 1.23 32.09
CA ASP A 276 -26.25 0.43 32.70
C ASP A 276 -27.01 1.20 33.81
N ASP A 277 -28.23 0.74 34.07
CA ASP A 277 -29.13 1.29 35.08
C ASP A 277 -28.47 1.29 36.48
N GLY A 278 -28.61 2.42 37.18
CA GLY A 278 -27.96 2.66 38.48
C GLY A 278 -26.69 3.53 38.40
N SER A 279 -26.21 3.81 37.20
CA SER A 279 -25.13 4.78 36.96
C SER A 279 -25.60 6.21 37.28
N GLN A 280 -24.77 6.97 37.99
CA GLN A 280 -25.06 8.36 38.35
C GLN A 280 -24.12 9.33 37.62
N PRO A 281 -24.58 10.55 37.30
CA PRO A 281 -23.72 11.60 36.77
C PRO A 281 -22.49 11.81 37.65
N GLY A 282 -21.31 11.89 37.04
CA GLY A 282 -20.03 12.07 37.72
C GLY A 282 -19.29 10.79 38.09
N MET A 283 -19.92 9.62 37.97
CA MET A 283 -19.22 8.35 38.19
C MET A 283 -18.09 8.15 37.17
N ARG A 284 -16.90 7.81 37.67
CA ARG A 284 -15.71 7.54 36.85
C ARG A 284 -15.74 6.11 36.32
N ILE A 285 -15.47 5.96 35.03
CA ILE A 285 -15.33 4.67 34.34
C ILE A 285 -13.88 4.21 34.52
N LYS A 286 -13.72 2.93 34.83
CA LYS A 286 -12.44 2.27 35.14
C LYS A 286 -12.27 1.02 34.29
#